data_AF-A0A7J7MYW0-F1
#
_entry.id   AF-A0A7J7MYW0-F1
#
_cell.length_a   1.000
_cell.length_b   1.000
_cell.length_c   1.000
_cell.angle_alpha   90.00
_cell.angle_beta   90.00
_cell.angle_gamma   90.00
#
_symmetry.space_group_name_H-M   'P 1'
#
loop_
_entity.id
_entity.type
_entity.pdbx_description
1 polymer ?
#
loop_
_entity_poly.entity_id
_entity_poly.type
_entity_poly.pdbx_seq_one_letter_code
_entity_poly.pdbx_strand_id
1 'polypeptide(L)'
;MTIKSLNDGRYKVKLLVQRSKVISRVGESLAGQTAVVEVKSDISNWGKFGDVFSSVSCMLMRSRTSKTLWERRRLKSATMVQRLTYRSRHSYATKSNQNRVVKTPGGKLVYQRTKKRASGPKCPVTGKRIQGIPHLRPAEYKRSRLSRNRRTVNRAYGGVLSGGAVRERIIRAFLVEEQKIVKKVLKIQKLKEKTTKS
;
A
#
# COMPACT_ATOMS: atom_id res chain seq x y z
N MET A 1 35.86 -42.80 -13.97
CA MET A 1 36.34 -42.26 -12.69
C MET A 1 35.19 -42.24 -11.69
N THR A 2 35.20 -43.23 -10.80
CA THR A 2 34.61 -43.32 -9.45
C THR A 2 33.38 -42.48 -9.07
N ILE A 3 32.31 -43.24 -8.84
CA ILE A 3 31.22 -42.98 -7.88
C ILE A 3 31.83 -42.69 -6.49
N LYS A 4 31.40 -41.61 -5.83
CA LYS A 4 31.52 -41.46 -4.37
C LYS A 4 30.13 -41.28 -3.77
N SER A 5 29.65 -42.36 -3.18
CA SER A 5 28.65 -42.37 -2.11
C SER A 5 29.25 -41.73 -0.85
N LEU A 6 28.47 -40.89 -0.18
CA LEU A 6 28.63 -40.62 1.25
C LEU A 6 27.24 -40.65 1.88
N ASN A 7 26.94 -41.82 2.44
CA ASN A 7 26.01 -41.96 3.54
C ASN A 7 26.59 -41.21 4.74
N ASP A 8 25.82 -40.32 5.35
CA ASP A 8 26.00 -39.98 6.75
C ASP A 8 24.63 -39.72 7.38
N GLY A 9 24.02 -40.81 7.84
CA GLY A 9 22.97 -40.76 8.84
C GLY A 9 23.59 -40.45 10.20
N ARG A 10 23.31 -39.27 10.74
CA ARG A 10 23.35 -39.02 12.19
C ARG A 10 22.08 -38.32 12.64
N TYR A 11 21.12 -39.17 12.97
CA TYR A 11 20.00 -38.90 13.83
C TYR A 11 20.50 -38.39 15.20
N LYS A 12 19.94 -37.28 15.70
CA LYS A 12 19.66 -37.13 17.12
C LYS A 12 18.47 -36.22 17.35
N VAL A 13 17.36 -36.89 17.64
CA VAL A 13 16.16 -36.41 18.32
C VAL A 13 16.57 -35.76 19.64
N LYS A 14 16.10 -34.55 19.91
CA LYS A 14 16.00 -34.02 21.27
C LYS A 14 14.58 -33.48 21.47
N LEU A 15 13.71 -34.40 21.87
CA LEU A 15 12.37 -34.17 22.37
C LEU A 15 12.46 -34.24 23.90
N LEU A 16 12.11 -33.15 24.57
CA LEU A 16 11.77 -33.04 26.00
C LEU A 16 11.01 -31.71 26.08
N VAL A 17 9.69 -31.67 25.92
CA VAL A 17 8.64 -32.08 26.89
C VAL A 17 8.87 -31.45 28.27
N GLN A 18 8.37 -30.24 28.44
CA GLN A 18 7.53 -29.72 29.55
C GLN A 18 7.01 -28.36 29.03
N ARG A 19 5.75 -27.97 29.01
CA ARG A 19 4.46 -28.40 29.57
C ARG A 19 3.42 -27.71 28.67
N SER A 20 2.50 -28.42 28.03
CA SER A 20 1.16 -28.76 28.54
C SER A 20 0.21 -27.56 28.66
N LYS A 21 -0.98 -27.70 28.03
CA LYS A 21 -2.24 -26.92 28.16
C LYS A 21 -2.26 -25.57 27.43
N VAL A 22 -3.17 -25.24 26.51
CA VAL A 22 -4.55 -25.67 26.27
C VAL A 22 -4.91 -25.46 24.79
N ILE A 23 -5.49 -26.47 24.16
CA ILE A 23 -6.26 -26.36 22.91
C ILE A 23 -7.75 -26.19 23.29
N SER A 24 -8.46 -25.43 22.45
CA SER A 24 -9.93 -25.38 22.23
C SER A 24 -10.81 -24.58 23.20
N ARG A 25 -11.46 -23.55 22.65
CA ARG A 25 -12.93 -23.37 22.48
C ARG A 25 -13.12 -22.04 21.73
N VAL A 26 -13.55 -22.08 20.47
CA VAL A 26 -14.95 -21.88 20.02
C VAL A 26 -15.51 -20.51 20.44
N GLY A 27 -15.75 -19.67 19.43
CA GLY A 27 -17.06 -19.04 19.23
C GLY A 27 -17.37 -17.76 20.01
N GLU A 28 -17.63 -16.72 19.21
CA GLU A 28 -18.66 -15.69 19.42
C GLU A 28 -18.45 -14.66 20.56
N SER A 29 -18.35 -13.40 20.16
CA SER A 29 -19.49 -12.47 20.24
C SER A 29 -19.03 -11.01 20.46
N LEU A 30 -19.61 -10.12 19.66
CA LEU A 30 -20.02 -8.75 20.00
C LEU A 30 -18.89 -7.74 20.28
N ALA A 31 -18.61 -6.85 19.32
CA ALA A 31 -19.28 -5.55 19.19
C ALA A 31 -18.82 -4.52 20.25
N GLY A 32 -18.06 -3.53 19.78
CA GLY A 32 -18.24 -2.16 20.23
C GLY A 32 -17.33 -1.65 21.35
N GLN A 33 -16.91 -0.41 21.14
CA GLN A 33 -16.54 0.60 22.15
C GLN A 33 -15.08 0.61 22.61
N THR A 34 -14.26 1.30 21.82
CA THR A 34 -13.14 2.10 22.33
C THR A 34 -13.72 3.26 23.14
N ALA A 35 -13.62 3.18 24.47
CA ALA A 35 -13.96 4.27 25.37
C ALA A 35 -12.89 5.38 25.29
N VAL A 36 -13.37 6.59 25.01
CA VAL A 36 -12.62 7.85 25.11
C VAL A 36 -12.67 8.25 26.58
N VAL A 37 -11.51 8.38 27.24
CA VAL A 37 -11.45 8.93 28.60
C VAL A 37 -11.51 10.45 28.48
N GLU A 38 -12.70 10.99 28.74
CA GLU A 38 -12.97 12.40 28.95
C GLU A 38 -12.75 12.71 30.44
N VAL A 39 -11.80 13.60 30.76
CA VAL A 39 -11.59 14.10 32.12
C VAL A 39 -12.50 15.30 32.33
N LYS A 40 -13.61 15.10 33.06
CA LYS A 40 -14.41 16.16 33.68
C LYS A 40 -14.10 16.18 35.17
N SER A 41 -13.64 17.31 35.67
CA SER A 41 -13.56 17.61 37.09
C SER A 41 -14.54 18.73 37.39
N ASP A 42 -15.68 18.37 37.97
CA ASP A 42 -16.67 19.27 38.54
C ASP A 42 -16.17 19.79 39.89
N ILE A 43 -16.19 21.11 40.07
CA ILE A 43 -16.08 21.75 41.37
C ILE A 43 -17.29 22.66 41.49
N SER A 44 -18.30 22.17 42.18
CA SER A 44 -19.41 22.97 42.65
C SER A 44 -19.43 22.93 44.17
N ASN A 45 -19.79 24.08 44.74
CA ASN A 45 -20.19 24.33 46.12
C ASN A 45 -19.12 24.89 47.07
N TRP A 46 -18.97 26.21 47.08
CA TRP A 46 -18.74 26.98 48.31
C TRP A 46 -19.70 28.16 48.32
N GLY A 47 -20.47 28.25 49.40
CA GLY A 47 -21.62 29.15 49.54
C GLY A 47 -21.28 30.57 49.96
N LYS A 48 -22.31 31.42 49.80
CA LYS A 48 -22.76 32.51 50.68
C LYS A 48 -21.72 33.13 51.62
N PHE A 49 -21.40 34.40 51.42
CA PHE A 49 -21.52 35.43 52.47
C PHE A 49 -21.34 36.85 51.88
N GLY A 50 -22.38 37.68 52.02
CA GLY A 50 -22.26 39.08 52.45
C GLY A 50 -21.73 40.13 51.48
N ASP A 51 -22.67 40.96 51.01
CA ASP A 51 -22.49 42.29 50.43
C ASP A 51 -21.70 43.27 51.33
N VAL A 52 -21.20 44.34 50.69
CA VAL A 52 -21.21 45.77 51.08
C VAL A 52 -19.86 46.40 50.74
N PHE A 53 -19.81 47.19 49.66
CA PHE A 53 -19.41 48.60 49.71
C PHE A 53 -19.61 49.32 48.37
N SER A 54 -20.56 50.27 48.39
CA SER A 54 -20.50 51.60 47.78
C SER A 54 -20.52 51.75 46.25
N SER A 55 -21.72 52.06 45.77
CA SER A 55 -22.00 53.00 44.67
C SER A 55 -21.50 54.41 45.01
N VAL A 56 -20.66 55.03 44.16
CA VAL A 56 -20.81 56.42 43.64
C VAL A 56 -19.89 56.57 42.41
N SER A 57 -20.49 56.69 41.22
CA SER A 57 -20.26 57.78 40.25
C SER A 57 -20.63 57.32 38.85
N CYS A 58 -21.80 57.78 38.42
CA CYS A 58 -22.26 57.72 37.04
C CYS A 58 -21.59 58.84 36.21
N MET A 59 -21.62 58.68 34.88
CA MET A 59 -21.28 59.65 33.82
C MET A 59 -19.78 59.89 33.51
N LEU A 60 -19.28 59.26 32.44
CA LEU A 60 -19.09 59.92 31.13
C LEU A 60 -18.61 58.91 30.06
N MET A 61 -18.94 59.21 28.80
CA MET A 61 -18.38 58.66 27.55
C MET A 61 -18.94 57.32 27.01
N ARG A 62 -19.99 57.49 26.21
CA ARG A 62 -20.19 56.76 24.94
C ARG A 62 -18.85 56.59 24.19
N SER A 63 -18.60 55.40 23.64
CA SER A 63 -18.22 55.14 22.24
C SER A 63 -17.07 54.14 22.01
N ARG A 64 -17.23 53.42 20.88
CA ARG A 64 -16.26 52.58 20.13
C ARG A 64 -16.17 51.10 20.52
N THR A 65 -17.19 50.37 20.07
CA THR A 65 -17.05 49.18 19.22
C THR A 65 -15.82 48.30 19.49
N SER A 66 -16.02 47.27 20.29
CA SER A 66 -15.19 46.08 20.34
C SER A 66 -15.23 45.36 18.99
N LYS A 67 -14.40 45.78 18.03
CA LYS A 67 -14.08 44.92 16.89
C LYS A 67 -13.38 43.70 17.44
N THR A 68 -14.05 42.56 17.37
CA THR A 68 -13.50 41.26 17.75
C THR A 68 -12.11 41.08 17.11
N LEU A 69 -11.15 40.49 17.83
CA LEU A 69 -9.86 40.07 17.26
C LEU A 69 -10.03 39.17 16.02
N TRP A 70 -11.23 38.60 15.84
CA TRP A 70 -11.67 37.82 14.69
C TRP A 70 -11.94 38.68 13.43
N GLU A 71 -12.48 39.90 13.57
CA GLU A 71 -12.67 40.83 12.45
C GLU A 71 -11.36 41.43 11.93
N ARG A 72 -10.34 41.58 12.78
CA ARG A 72 -9.03 42.11 12.39
C ARG A 72 -8.17 41.09 11.61
N ARG A 73 -8.52 39.80 11.67
CA ARG A 73 -7.89 38.73 10.85
C ARG A 73 -8.45 38.65 9.42
N ARG A 74 -9.59 39.29 9.16
CA ARG A 74 -10.34 39.17 7.89
C ARG A 74 -9.87 40.11 6.78
N LEU A 75 -9.04 41.12 7.10
CA LEU A 75 -8.63 42.17 6.16
C LEU A 75 -7.18 42.06 5.66
N LYS A 76 -6.42 41.04 6.08
CA LYS A 76 -5.04 40.78 5.63
C LYS A 76 -4.97 39.64 4.60
N SER A 77 -5.62 39.75 3.45
CA SER A 77 -5.31 38.92 2.26
C SER A 77 -6.15 39.28 1.03
N ALA A 78 -6.18 40.55 0.62
CA ALA A 78 -6.83 40.94 -0.63
C ALA A 78 -5.86 40.97 -1.84
N THR A 79 -4.61 40.53 -1.69
CA THR A 79 -3.71 40.34 -2.84
C THR A 79 -4.19 39.12 -3.63
N MET A 80 -4.82 39.38 -4.77
CA MET A 80 -5.30 38.36 -5.71
C MET A 80 -4.20 37.33 -5.99
N VAL A 81 -4.52 36.05 -5.78
CA VAL A 81 -3.60 34.94 -6.11
C VAL A 81 -3.30 34.98 -7.60
N GLN A 82 -2.04 34.77 -7.98
CA GLN A 82 -1.61 34.76 -9.38
C GLN A 82 -2.43 33.70 -10.17
N ARG A 83 -3.27 34.16 -11.11
CA ARG A 83 -4.03 33.30 -12.01
C ARG A 83 -3.12 32.71 -13.08
N LEU A 84 -3.47 31.51 -13.55
CA LEU A 84 -2.65 30.74 -14.49
C LEU A 84 -3.43 30.43 -15.77
N THR A 85 -2.74 30.53 -16.90
CA THR A 85 -3.25 30.21 -18.22
C THR A 85 -2.54 29.00 -18.80
N TYR A 86 -3.25 28.18 -19.58
CA TYR A 86 -2.65 27.04 -20.28
C TYR A 86 -1.60 27.52 -21.30
N ARG A 87 -0.42 26.90 -21.28
CA ARG A 87 0.70 27.27 -22.20
C ARG A 87 0.57 26.68 -23.60
N SER A 88 -0.34 25.74 -23.80
CA SER A 88 -0.54 25.03 -25.07
C SER A 88 -1.86 25.45 -25.68
N ARG A 89 -1.98 25.35 -27.01
CA ARG A 89 -3.18 25.72 -27.78
C ARG A 89 -4.45 24.93 -27.39
N HIS A 90 -4.31 23.84 -26.64
CA HIS A 90 -5.44 23.07 -26.13
C HIS A 90 -5.95 23.66 -24.81
N SER A 91 -7.15 24.26 -24.84
CA SER A 91 -7.80 24.95 -23.71
C SER A 91 -8.58 24.02 -22.76
N TYR A 92 -9.00 22.85 -23.21
CA TYR A 92 -9.85 21.96 -22.39
C TYR A 92 -9.08 21.18 -21.32
N ALA A 93 -9.78 20.86 -20.22
CA ALA A 93 -9.27 20.08 -19.09
C ALA A 93 -9.37 18.57 -19.36
N THR A 94 -8.51 18.05 -20.23
CA THR A 94 -8.49 16.62 -20.59
C THR A 94 -7.45 15.83 -19.80
N LYS A 95 -7.56 14.49 -19.81
CA LYS A 95 -6.59 13.60 -19.15
C LYS A 95 -5.18 13.69 -19.73
N SER A 96 -5.01 14.15 -20.96
CA SER A 96 -3.70 14.37 -21.61
C SER A 96 -3.11 15.74 -21.29
N ASN A 97 -3.94 16.74 -21.01
CA ASN A 97 -3.55 18.11 -20.68
C ASN A 97 -3.49 18.36 -19.17
N GLN A 98 -3.02 17.36 -18.42
CA GLN A 98 -2.84 17.47 -16.97
C GLN A 98 -1.58 18.28 -16.67
N ASN A 99 -1.70 19.29 -15.81
CA ASN A 99 -0.62 20.24 -15.55
C ASN A 99 -0.28 20.32 -14.07
N ARG A 100 0.99 20.61 -13.76
CA ARG A 100 1.47 20.90 -12.41
C ARG A 100 1.81 22.39 -12.32
N VAL A 101 1.39 23.04 -11.25
CA VAL A 101 1.82 24.41 -10.93
C VAL A 101 3.23 24.35 -10.35
N VAL A 102 4.17 25.06 -10.96
CA VAL A 102 5.57 25.12 -10.53
C VAL A 102 5.96 26.58 -10.34
N LYS A 103 6.67 26.89 -9.25
CA LYS A 103 7.33 28.19 -9.04
C LYS A 103 8.61 28.22 -9.88
N THR A 104 8.72 29.21 -10.75
CA THR A 104 9.97 29.45 -11.49
C THR A 104 10.97 30.19 -10.60
N PRO A 105 12.27 30.16 -10.93
CA PRO A 105 13.29 30.94 -10.21
C PRO A 105 12.94 32.44 -10.14
N GLY A 106 12.27 32.98 -11.17
CA GLY A 106 11.77 34.37 -11.18
C GLY A 106 10.50 34.61 -10.36
N GLY A 107 10.14 33.71 -9.44
CA GLY A 107 9.03 33.87 -8.49
C GLY A 107 7.63 33.73 -9.08
N LYS A 108 7.50 33.47 -10.39
CA LYS A 108 6.20 33.35 -11.08
C LYS A 108 5.67 31.91 -10.97
N LEU A 109 4.37 31.76 -10.72
CA LEU A 109 3.68 30.48 -10.87
C LEU A 109 3.40 30.20 -12.35
N VAL A 110 3.73 29.00 -12.82
CA VAL A 110 3.56 28.60 -14.23
C VAL A 110 3.07 27.15 -14.31
N TYR A 111 2.20 26.84 -15.28
CA TYR A 111 1.84 25.45 -15.59
C TYR A 111 2.96 24.73 -16.34
N GLN A 112 3.33 23.54 -15.87
CA GLN A 112 4.13 22.58 -16.62
C GLN A 112 3.29 21.34 -16.95
N ARG A 113 3.30 20.92 -18.22
CA ARG A 113 2.54 19.75 -18.65
C ARG A 113 3.13 18.49 -18.02
N THR A 114 2.29 17.74 -17.33
CA THR A 114 2.66 16.46 -16.72
C THR A 114 2.26 15.31 -17.64
N LYS A 115 3.16 14.35 -17.79
CA LYS A 115 2.88 13.11 -18.51
C LYS A 115 1.87 12.25 -17.74
N LYS A 116 0.96 11.54 -18.43
CA LYS A 116 0.10 10.54 -17.78
C LYS A 116 0.95 9.49 -17.06
N ARG A 117 0.55 9.13 -15.85
CA ARG A 117 1.19 8.08 -15.06
C ARG A 117 0.97 6.73 -15.75
N ALA A 118 2.03 5.94 -15.89
CA ALA A 118 1.97 4.61 -16.47
C ALA A 118 1.57 3.58 -15.42
N SER A 119 0.79 2.57 -15.81
CA SER A 119 0.70 1.32 -15.06
C SER A 119 1.95 0.49 -15.28
N GLY A 120 2.49 -0.08 -14.21
CA GLY A 120 3.60 -1.03 -14.28
C GLY A 120 3.20 -2.36 -14.91
N PRO A 121 4.19 -3.19 -15.29
CA PRO A 121 3.95 -4.54 -15.79
C PRO A 121 3.31 -5.41 -14.72
N LYS A 122 2.27 -6.16 -15.12
CA LYS A 122 1.51 -7.06 -14.25
C LYS A 122 1.69 -8.50 -14.73
N CYS A 123 1.67 -9.43 -13.78
CA CYS A 123 1.58 -10.85 -14.09
C CYS A 123 0.17 -11.18 -14.60
N PRO A 124 0.01 -11.90 -15.72
CA PRO A 124 -1.30 -12.27 -16.25
C PRO A 124 -2.06 -13.27 -15.37
N VAL A 125 -1.36 -14.13 -14.63
CA VAL A 125 -2.00 -15.17 -13.78
C VAL A 125 -2.44 -14.58 -12.44
N THR A 126 -1.53 -13.89 -11.75
CA THR A 126 -1.81 -13.39 -10.39
C THR A 126 -2.37 -11.97 -10.37
N GLY A 127 -2.30 -11.22 -11.48
CA GLY A 127 -2.62 -9.78 -11.54
C GLY A 127 -1.66 -8.87 -10.75
N LYS A 128 -0.77 -9.45 -9.93
CA LYS A 128 0.23 -8.74 -9.12
C LYS A 128 1.25 -8.04 -10.02
N ARG A 129 1.73 -6.88 -9.55
CA ARG A 129 2.79 -6.11 -10.21
C ARG A 129 4.11 -6.87 -10.15
N ILE A 130 4.90 -6.79 -11.22
CA ILE A 130 6.21 -7.44 -11.26
C ILE A 130 7.22 -6.57 -10.53
N GLN A 131 7.79 -7.12 -9.46
CA GLN A 131 8.81 -6.45 -8.66
C GLN A 131 10.12 -6.32 -9.43
N GLY A 132 10.84 -5.22 -9.19
CA GLY A 132 12.14 -4.94 -9.78
C GLY A 132 12.11 -4.26 -11.16
N ILE A 133 10.92 -4.00 -11.73
CA ILE A 133 10.78 -3.32 -13.03
C ILE A 133 10.10 -1.95 -12.83
N PRO A 134 10.67 -0.85 -13.35
CA PRO A 134 10.18 0.50 -13.11
C PRO A 134 8.87 0.80 -13.85
N HIS A 135 7.98 1.61 -13.27
CA HIS A 135 6.71 1.96 -13.89
C HIS A 135 6.87 3.19 -14.81
N LEU A 136 7.16 2.93 -16.09
CA LEU A 136 7.46 3.97 -17.06
C LEU A 136 6.54 3.89 -18.28
N ARG A 137 6.48 4.96 -19.07
CA ARG A 137 5.69 4.95 -20.30
C ARG A 137 6.40 4.13 -21.38
N PRO A 138 5.70 3.57 -22.38
CA PRO A 138 6.32 2.75 -23.42
C PRO A 138 7.48 3.43 -24.16
N ALA A 139 7.38 4.75 -24.38
CA ALA A 139 8.46 5.53 -25.00
C ALA A 139 9.74 5.60 -24.17
N GLU A 140 9.64 5.51 -22.84
CA GLU A 140 10.77 5.53 -21.90
C GLU A 140 11.40 4.13 -21.75
N TYR A 141 10.64 3.07 -22.04
CA TYR A 141 11.14 1.68 -22.08
C TYR A 141 12.05 1.35 -23.27
N LYS A 142 12.19 2.29 -24.21
CA LYS A 142 13.05 2.12 -25.39
C LYS A 142 14.51 1.85 -24.97
N ARG A 143 15.19 1.02 -25.76
CA ARG A 143 16.58 0.58 -25.51
C ARG A 143 17.58 1.74 -25.43
N SER A 144 17.31 2.86 -26.09
CA SER A 144 18.15 4.06 -26.05
C SER A 144 18.06 4.85 -24.75
N ARG A 145 17.00 4.66 -23.95
CA ARG A 145 16.76 5.40 -22.70
C ARG A 145 17.03 4.57 -21.45
N LEU A 146 16.80 3.25 -21.54
CA LEU A 146 16.99 2.32 -20.42
C LEU A 146 17.86 1.13 -20.81
N SER A 147 18.81 0.83 -19.93
CA SER A 147 19.62 -0.38 -19.97
C SER A 147 18.78 -1.66 -19.82
N ARG A 148 19.37 -2.81 -20.16
CA ARG A 148 18.67 -4.12 -20.09
C ARG A 148 18.33 -4.52 -18.65
N ASN A 149 19.28 -4.36 -17.72
CA ASN A 149 19.11 -4.74 -16.31
C ASN A 149 17.89 -4.08 -15.63
N ARG A 150 17.50 -2.86 -16.04
CA ARG A 150 16.33 -2.16 -15.52
C ARG A 150 15.01 -2.65 -16.13
N ARG A 151 15.05 -3.33 -17.27
CA ARG A 151 13.86 -3.80 -18.00
C ARG A 151 13.52 -5.26 -17.73
N THR A 152 14.47 -6.05 -17.26
CA THR A 152 14.34 -7.50 -17.08
C THR A 152 14.71 -7.93 -15.66
N VAL A 153 14.20 -9.08 -15.23
CA VAL A 153 14.67 -9.75 -14.01
C VAL A 153 15.37 -11.05 -14.39
N ASN A 154 16.50 -11.36 -13.75
CA ASN A 154 17.33 -12.52 -14.04
C ASN A 154 16.72 -13.82 -13.44
N ARG A 155 15.57 -14.23 -13.96
CA ARG A 155 14.92 -15.52 -13.67
C ARG A 155 14.12 -15.99 -14.90
N ALA A 156 13.69 -17.26 -14.91
CA ALA A 156 12.76 -17.76 -15.91
C ALA A 156 11.47 -16.91 -15.95
N TYR A 157 11.02 -16.55 -17.15
CA TYR A 157 9.89 -15.65 -17.40
C TYR A 157 9.96 -14.28 -16.68
N GLY A 158 11.18 -13.79 -16.45
CA GLY A 158 11.42 -12.47 -15.87
C GLY A 158 10.73 -11.35 -16.65
N GLY A 159 10.00 -10.48 -15.95
CA GLY A 159 9.24 -9.39 -16.56
C GLY A 159 7.90 -9.77 -17.17
N VAL A 160 7.53 -11.06 -17.17
CA VAL A 160 6.21 -11.53 -17.60
C VAL A 160 5.44 -12.15 -16.44
N LEU A 161 6.10 -13.00 -15.65
CA LEU A 161 5.48 -13.70 -14.52
C LEU A 161 6.01 -13.23 -13.17
N SER A 162 5.17 -13.33 -12.14
CA SER A 162 5.57 -13.15 -10.74
C SER A 162 6.41 -14.36 -10.27
N GLY A 163 7.26 -14.18 -9.25
CA GLY A 163 8.08 -15.28 -8.73
C GLY A 163 7.25 -16.45 -8.22
N GLY A 164 6.13 -16.17 -7.56
CA GLY A 164 5.17 -17.20 -7.11
C GLY A 164 4.57 -17.99 -8.27
N ALA A 165 4.12 -17.30 -9.33
CA ALA A 165 3.57 -17.96 -10.52
C ALA A 165 4.59 -18.83 -11.25
N VAL A 166 5.87 -18.43 -11.26
CA VAL A 166 6.95 -19.25 -11.83
C VAL A 166 7.14 -20.53 -10.98
N ARG A 167 7.19 -20.41 -9.65
CA ARG A 167 7.31 -21.56 -8.75
C ARG A 167 6.15 -22.55 -8.93
N GLU A 168 4.91 -22.05 -8.97
CA GLU A 168 3.73 -22.89 -9.21
C GLU A 168 3.80 -23.64 -10.53
N ARG A 169 4.28 -22.99 -11.61
CA ARG A 169 4.45 -23.66 -12.92
C ARG A 169 5.49 -24.77 -12.87
N ILE A 170 6.62 -24.53 -12.20
CA ILE A 170 7.68 -25.54 -12.05
C ILE A 170 7.14 -26.75 -11.28
N ILE A 171 6.48 -26.52 -10.14
CA ILE A 171 5.93 -27.61 -9.31
C ILE A 171 4.83 -28.35 -10.06
N ARG A 172 3.90 -27.65 -10.71
CA ARG A 172 2.82 -28.30 -11.50
C ARG A 172 3.39 -29.14 -12.63
N ALA A 173 4.38 -28.62 -13.36
CA ALA A 173 5.03 -29.38 -14.43
C ALA A 173 5.68 -30.66 -13.89
N PHE A 174 6.44 -30.55 -12.80
CA PHE A 174 7.06 -31.71 -12.14
C PHE A 174 6.02 -32.76 -11.73
N LEU A 175 5.00 -32.38 -10.96
CA LEU A 175 3.99 -33.32 -10.48
C LEU A 175 3.20 -33.98 -11.61
N VAL A 176 2.93 -33.26 -12.69
CA VAL A 176 2.25 -33.82 -13.86
C VAL A 176 3.11 -34.86 -14.56
N GLU A 177 4.42 -34.64 -14.68
CA GLU A 177 5.34 -35.63 -15.25
C GLU A 177 5.45 -36.87 -14.35
N GLU A 178 5.60 -36.70 -13.04
CA GLU A 178 5.63 -37.82 -12.08
C GLU A 178 4.34 -38.66 -12.16
N GLN A 179 3.18 -38.01 -12.18
CA GLN A 179 1.90 -38.68 -12.32
C GLN A 179 1.76 -39.41 -13.67
N LYS A 180 2.31 -38.87 -14.76
CA LYS A 180 2.31 -39.54 -16.08
C LYS A 180 3.09 -40.85 -16.03
N ILE A 181 4.24 -40.88 -15.36
CA ILE A 181 5.06 -42.09 -15.21
C ILE A 181 4.30 -43.14 -14.41
N VAL A 182 3.77 -42.77 -13.24
CA VAL A 182 2.97 -43.69 -12.39
C VAL A 182 1.78 -44.27 -13.16
N LYS A 183 1.04 -43.41 -13.90
CA LYS A 183 -0.08 -43.86 -14.73
C LYS A 183 0.34 -44.83 -15.84
N LYS A 184 1.53 -44.66 -16.44
CA LYS A 184 2.05 -45.59 -17.46
C LYS A 184 2.43 -46.94 -16.85
N VAL A 185 3.13 -46.94 -15.71
CA VAL A 185 3.55 -48.18 -15.03
C VAL A 185 2.34 -49.00 -14.59
N LEU A 186 1.35 -48.37 -13.96
CA LEU A 186 0.11 -49.06 -13.54
C LEU A 186 -0.67 -49.63 -14.72
N LYS A 187 -0.65 -48.96 -15.88
CA LYS A 187 -1.26 -49.51 -17.11
C LYS A 187 -0.51 -50.74 -17.61
N ILE A 188 0.82 -50.71 -17.64
CA ILE A 188 1.65 -51.84 -18.09
C ILE A 188 1.46 -53.07 -17.18
N GLN A 189 1.43 -52.87 -15.86
CA GLN A 189 1.19 -53.96 -14.89
C GLN A 189 -0.20 -54.60 -15.10
N LYS A 190 -1.25 -53.78 -15.23
CA LYS A 190 -2.62 -54.27 -15.51
C LYS A 190 -2.72 -55.03 -16.83
N LEU A 191 -1.98 -54.61 -17.86
CA LEU A 191 -1.95 -55.34 -19.14
C LEU A 191 -1.23 -56.68 -18.97
N LYS A 192 -0.10 -56.72 -18.25
CA LYS A 192 0.64 -57.95 -17.97
C LYS A 192 -0.17 -58.96 -17.15
N GLU A 193 -0.89 -58.51 -16.12
CA GLU A 193 -1.75 -59.38 -15.30
C GLU A 193 -2.93 -59.98 -16.09
N LYS A 194 -3.49 -59.22 -17.05
CA LYS A 194 -4.55 -59.74 -17.93
C LYS A 194 -4.01 -60.82 -18.86
N THR A 195 -2.84 -60.59 -19.47
CA THR A 195 -2.22 -61.59 -20.36
C THR A 195 -1.82 -62.87 -19.64
N THR A 196 -1.47 -62.82 -18.35
CA THR A 196 -1.13 -64.02 -17.57
C THR A 196 -2.34 -64.81 -17.07
N LYS A 197 -3.54 -64.21 -17.08
CA LYS A 197 -4.79 -64.85 -16.63
C LYS A 197 -5.65 -65.38 -17.78
N SER A 198 -5.32 -65.00 -19.01
CA SER A 198 -5.88 -65.57 -20.24
C SER A 198 -5.03 -66.77 -20.66
#